data_AF-A0A1F8LXA9-F1
#
_entry.id   AF-A0A1F8LXA9-F1
#
_cell.length_a   1.000
_cell.length_b   1.000
_cell.length_c   1.000
_cell.angle_alpha   90.00
_cell.angle_beta   90.00
_cell.angle_gamma   90.00
#
_symmetry.space_group_name_H-M   'P 1'
#
loop_
_entity.id
_entity.type
_entity.pdbx_description
1 polymer ?
#
loop_
_entity_poly.entity_id
_entity_poly.type
_entity_poly.pdbx_seq_one_letter_code
_entity_poly.pdbx_strand_id
1 'polypeptide(L)'
;MAQTDKKYEIIETRYRGGDKTRTKLDFQGTLKEAKQTSDKKARENIGVRYSVFEKGGFVADFQAYYRTTIKCPKCGEVIPIE
;
A
#
# COMPACT_ATOMS: atom_id res chain seq x y z
N MET A 1 -3.01 1.36 -30.56
CA MET A 1 -3.82 0.45 -29.72
C MET A 1 -4.14 1.20 -28.43
N ALA A 2 -5.40 1.53 -28.20
CA ALA A 2 -5.82 2.28 -27.02
C ALA A 2 -5.60 1.42 -25.76
N GLN A 3 -4.63 1.79 -24.92
CA GLN A 3 -4.55 1.24 -23.57
C GLN A 3 -5.82 1.72 -22.87
N THR A 4 -6.72 0.78 -22.62
CA THR A 4 -7.87 0.98 -21.75
C THR A 4 -7.35 1.59 -20.46
N ASP A 5 -7.90 2.74 -20.08
CA ASP A 5 -7.64 3.50 -18.86
C ASP A 5 -7.99 2.62 -17.64
N LYS A 6 -7.14 1.63 -17.36
CA LYS A 6 -7.29 0.74 -16.21
C LYS A 6 -7.03 1.58 -14.98
N LYS A 7 -8.11 2.11 -14.41
CA LYS A 7 -8.05 2.86 -13.15
C LYS A 7 -7.79 1.85 -12.03
N TYR A 8 -6.73 2.07 -11.27
CA TYR A 8 -6.43 1.28 -10.09
C TYR A 8 -6.95 1.98 -8.84
N GLU A 9 -7.40 1.18 -7.87
CA GLU A 9 -7.81 1.64 -6.55
C GLU A 9 -6.87 1.11 -5.46
N ILE A 10 -6.74 1.87 -4.37
CA ILE A 10 -5.92 1.48 -3.22
C ILE A 10 -6.84 1.31 -2.02
N ILE A 11 -6.77 0.15 -1.39
CA ILE A 11 -7.45 -0.13 -0.13
C ILE A 11 -6.42 -0.12 1.00
N GLU A 12 -6.61 0.79 1.94
CA GLU A 12 -5.93 0.81 3.23
C GLU A 12 -6.60 -0.19 4.17
N THR A 13 -5.81 -1.00 4.84
CA THR A 13 -6.28 -1.93 5.87
C THR A 13 -5.50 -1.68 7.16
N ARG A 14 -6.20 -1.25 8.22
CA ARG A 14 -5.66 -1.05 9.56
C ARG A 14 -6.05 -2.22 10.46
N TYR A 15 -5.11 -2.66 11.28
CA TYR A 15 -5.32 -3.67 12.31
C TYR A 15 -5.18 -3.00 13.68
N ARG A 16 -6.28 -2.74 14.38
CA ARG A 16 -6.27 -2.14 15.73
C ARG A 16 -6.86 -3.14 16.71
N GLY A 17 -6.05 -3.70 17.60
CA GLY A 17 -6.52 -4.52 18.73
C GLY A 17 -7.31 -5.78 18.37
N GLY A 18 -7.17 -6.30 17.14
CA GLY A 18 -7.97 -7.44 16.63
C GLY A 18 -9.01 -7.03 15.59
N ASP A 19 -9.39 -5.75 15.54
CA ASP A 19 -10.32 -5.22 14.54
C ASP A 19 -9.62 -4.87 13.23
N LYS A 20 -10.30 -5.18 12.12
CA LYS A 20 -9.83 -4.91 10.75
C LYS A 20 -10.71 -3.83 10.12
N THR A 21 -10.17 -2.63 9.95
CA THR A 21 -10.82 -1.55 9.18
C THR A 21 -10.25 -1.52 7.77
N ARG A 22 -11.12 -1.50 6.76
CA ARG A 22 -10.74 -1.30 5.36
C ARG A 22 -11.29 0.02 4.85
N THR A 23 -10.43 0.85 4.28
CA THR A 23 -10.80 2.16 3.73
C THR A 23 -10.29 2.26 2.31
N LYS A 24 -11.16 2.55 1.35
CA LYS A 24 -10.75 2.87 -0.02
C LYS A 24 -10.19 4.28 -0.04
N LEU A 25 -8.96 4.44 -0.50
CA LEU A 25 -8.36 5.76 -0.69
C LEU A 25 -8.92 6.40 -1.95
N ASP A 26 -9.10 7.71 -1.91
CA ASP A 26 -9.41 8.50 -3.11
C ASP A 26 -8.13 8.64 -3.96
N PHE A 27 -7.90 7.63 -4.81
CA PHE A 27 -6.77 7.57 -5.72
C PHE A 27 -7.27 7.18 -7.12
N GLN A 28 -6.82 7.91 -8.14
CA GLN A 28 -7.03 7.58 -9.54
C GLN A 28 -5.69 7.68 -10.27
N GLY A 29 -5.23 6.57 -10.83
CA GLY A 29 -3.98 6.53 -11.57
C GLY A 29 -3.69 5.16 -12.17
N THR A 30 -2.50 5.05 -12.76
CA THR A 30 -1.98 3.82 -13.37
C THR A 30 -1.51 2.82 -12.31
N LEU A 31 -1.27 1.55 -12.70
CA LEU A 31 -0.70 0.54 -11.81
C LEU A 31 0.63 0.98 -11.21
N LYS A 32 1.47 1.66 -12.00
CA LYS A 32 2.80 2.11 -11.56
C LYS A 32 2.66 3.15 -10.44
N GLU A 33 1.79 4.13 -10.61
CA GLU A 33 1.53 5.17 -9.61
C GLU A 33 0.85 4.58 -8.37
N ALA A 34 -0.08 3.65 -8.55
CA ALA A 34 -0.75 2.97 -7.45
C ALA A 34 0.24 2.15 -6.59
N LYS A 35 1.18 1.45 -7.23
CA LYS A 35 2.27 0.72 -6.55
C LYS A 35 3.17 1.66 -5.76
N GLN A 36 3.66 2.73 -6.39
CA GLN A 36 4.53 3.71 -5.73
C GLN A 36 3.83 4.41 -4.56
N THR A 37 2.57 4.80 -4.75
CA THR A 37 1.76 5.45 -3.71
C THR A 37 1.50 4.49 -2.54
N SER A 38 1.17 3.23 -2.82
CA SER A 38 0.94 2.22 -1.78
C SER A 38 2.20 1.92 -0.99
N ASP A 39 3.35 1.77 -1.65
CA ASP A 39 4.64 1.54 -0.97
C ASP A 39 5.02 2.73 -0.09
N LYS A 40 4.95 3.96 -0.62
CA LYS A 40 5.23 5.17 0.14
C LYS A 40 4.34 5.27 1.39
N LYS A 41 3.02 5.08 1.23
CA LYS A 41 2.08 5.12 2.36
C LYS A 41 2.35 4.02 3.37
N ALA A 42 2.71 2.81 2.94
CA ALA A 42 3.05 1.71 3.83
C ALA A 42 4.32 2.01 4.65
N ARG A 43 5.33 2.66 4.05
CA ARG A 43 6.54 3.10 4.77
C ARG A 43 6.24 4.19 5.80
N GLU A 44 5.33 5.11 5.48
CA GLU A 44 4.89 6.19 6.38
C GLU A 44 3.97 5.68 7.51
N ASN A 45 3.19 4.62 7.26
CA ASN A 45 2.19 4.09 8.19
C ASN A 45 2.49 2.64 8.55
N ILE A 46 3.53 2.44 9.35
CA ILE A 46 3.94 1.12 9.86
C ILE A 46 2.76 0.44 10.58
N GLY A 47 2.55 -0.84 10.30
CA GLY A 47 1.41 -1.61 10.79
C GLY A 47 0.12 -1.44 9.98
N VAL A 48 0.14 -0.64 8.90
CA VAL A 48 -0.99 -0.48 7.97
C VAL A 48 -0.66 -1.09 6.61
N ARG A 49 -1.58 -1.89 6.09
CA ARG A 49 -1.43 -2.59 4.80
C ARG A 49 -2.13 -1.81 3.70
N TYR A 50 -1.44 -1.57 2.59
CA TYR A 50 -2.01 -0.93 1.40
C TYR A 50 -2.05 -1.94 0.27
N SER A 51 -3.22 -2.17 -0.31
CA SER A 51 -3.44 -3.15 -1.39
C SER A 51 -3.99 -2.45 -2.62
N VAL A 52 -3.40 -2.71 -3.77
CA VAL A 52 -3.79 -2.16 -5.07
C VAL A 52 -4.66 -3.17 -5.80
N PHE A 53 -5.80 -2.73 -6.30
CA PHE A 53 -6.71 -3.52 -7.11
C PHE A 53 -6.97 -2.79 -8.42
N GLU A 54 -7.07 -3.53 -9.53
CA GLU A 54 -7.81 -3.02 -10.69
C GLU A 54 -9.24 -2.66 -10.26
N LYS A 55 -9.79 -1.54 -10.74
CA LYS A 55 -11.11 -1.07 -10.31
C LYS A 55 -12.18 -2.13 -10.60
N GLY A 56 -12.86 -2.60 -9.56
CA GLY A 56 -13.84 -3.70 -9.63
C GLY A 56 -13.23 -5.10 -9.65
N GLY A 57 -11.90 -5.23 -9.53
CA GLY A 57 -11.19 -6.49 -9.36
C GLY A 57 -11.28 -7.00 -7.92
N PHE A 58 -11.23 -8.33 -7.79
CA PHE A 58 -11.31 -9.02 -6.49
C PHE A 58 -9.95 -9.45 -5.95
N VAL A 59 -8.93 -9.47 -6.81
CA VAL A 59 -7.56 -9.88 -6.48
C VAL A 59 -6.67 -8.65 -6.50
N ALA A 60 -5.80 -8.52 -5.49
CA ALA A 60 -4.85 -7.42 -5.44
C ALA A 60 -3.68 -7.68 -6.40
N ASP A 61 -3.39 -6.71 -7.27
CA ASP A 61 -2.23 -6.72 -8.17
C ASP A 61 -0.92 -6.41 -7.44
N PHE A 62 -1.02 -5.74 -6.28
CA PHE A 62 0.11 -5.38 -5.44
C PHE A 62 -0.32 -5.18 -3.99
N GLN A 63 0.58 -5.46 -3.06
CA GLN A 63 0.39 -5.17 -1.65
C GLN A 63 1.73 -4.70 -1.06
N ALA A 64 1.65 -3.68 -0.20
CA ALA A 64 2.76 -3.23 0.63
C ALA A 64 2.32 -3.23 2.08
N TYR A 65 3.14 -3.83 2.95
CA TYR A 65 2.85 -3.89 4.38
C TYR A 65 4.12 -4.01 5.20
N TYR A 66 4.49 -2.94 5.90
CA TYR A 66 5.63 -2.95 6.82
C TYR A 66 5.12 -3.10 8.25
N ARG A 67 5.50 -4.16 8.94
CA ARG A 67 5.03 -4.47 10.30
C ARG A 67 5.76 -3.68 11.37
N THR A 68 7.03 -3.43 11.15
CA THR A 68 7.92 -2.80 12.12
C THR A 68 9.00 -1.98 11.40
N THR A 69 9.83 -1.31 12.18
CA THR A 69 11.02 -0.62 11.69
C THR A 69 12.25 -1.13 12.42
N ILE A 70 13.39 -1.13 11.72
CA ILE A 70 14.71 -1.35 12.32
C ILE A 70 15.56 -0.11 12.14
N LYS A 71 16.37 0.21 13.14
CA LYS A 71 17.40 1.22 13.01
C LYS A 71 18.66 0.58 12.43
N CYS A 72 19.13 1.08 11.30
CA CYS A 72 20.37 0.61 10.68
C CYS A 72 21.55 0.89 11.64
N PRO A 73 22.31 -0.13 12.05
CA PRO A 73 23.42 0.05 13.00
C PRO A 73 24.61 0.81 12.40
N LYS A 74 24.69 0.90 11.07
CA LYS A 74 25.81 1.57 10.37
C LYS A 74 25.56 3.05 10.09
N CYS A 75 24.38 3.41 9.61
CA CYS A 75 24.04 4.79 9.23
C CYS A 75 22.98 5.45 10.13
N GLY A 76 22.35 4.69 11.04
CA GLY A 76 21.31 5.19 11.94
C GLY A 76 19.93 5.39 11.29
N GLU A 77 19.79 5.12 9.99
CA GLU A 77 18.53 5.25 9.24
C GLU A 77 17.46 4.27 9.73
N VAL A 78 16.20 4.71 9.79
CA VAL A 78 15.06 3.87 10.19
C VAL A 78 14.46 3.21 8.95
N ILE A 79 14.56 1.90 8.85
CA ILE A 79 14.15 1.11 7.68
C ILE A 79 12.89 0.30 8.04
N PRO A 80 11.78 0.47 7.31
CA PRO A 80 10.59 -0.38 7.43
C PRO A 80 10.88 -1.83 7.02
N ILE A 81 10.35 -2.80 7.77
CA ILE A 81 10.48 -4.24 7.48
C ILE A 81 9.09 -4.89 7.39
N GLU A 82 8.92 -5.74 6.37
CA GLU A 82 7.70 -6.51 6.07
C GLU A 82 7.53 -7.77 6.94
#